data_AF-A0A7X3REN1-F1
#
_entry.id   AF-A0A7X3REN1-F1
#
_cell.length_a   1.000
_cell.length_b   1.000
_cell.length_c   1.000
_cell.angle_alpha   90.00
_cell.angle_beta   90.00
_cell.angle_gamma   90.00
#
_symmetry.space_group_name_H-M   'P 1'
#
loop_
_entity.id
_entity.type
_entity.pdbx_description
1 polymer ?
#
loop_
_entity_poly.entity_id
_entity_poly.type
_entity_poly.pdbx_seq_one_letter_code
_entity_poly.pdbx_strand_id
1 'polypeptide(L)' 'MEIIIQPTYERLTEVAAEIIRDALEKKPNLVLGLATGSTPIGVYEALGQM' A
#
# COMPACT_ATOMS: atom_id res chain seq x y z
N MET A 1 8.28 -12.18 -10.88
CA MET A 1 7.79 -12.23 -9.49
C MET A 1 8.79 -11.47 -8.65
N GLU A 2 8.36 -10.44 -7.95
CA GLU A 2 9.19 -9.63 -7.06
C GLU A 2 8.84 -9.97 -5.61
N ILE A 3 9.83 -10.00 -4.72
CA ILE A 3 9.65 -10.27 -3.29
C ILE A 3 10.33 -9.15 -2.52
N ILE A 4 9.55 -8.43 -1.72
CA ILE A 4 10.02 -7.34 -0.85
C ILE A 4 9.82 -7.80 0.59
N ILE A 5 10.91 -7.93 1.35
CA ILE A 5 10.88 -8.35 2.75
C ILE A 5 11.13 -7.12 3.62
N GLN A 6 10.17 -6.80 4.49
CA GLN A 6 10.30 -5.71 5.46
C GLN A 6 10.47 -6.28 6.87
N PRO A 7 11.33 -5.67 7.70
CA PRO A 7 11.67 -6.18 9.03
C PRO A 7 10.55 -5.97 10.06
N THR A 8 9.63 -5.04 9.81
CA THR A 8 8.49 -4.73 10.70
C THR A 8 7.20 -4.55 9.91
N TYR A 9 6.08 -4.64 10.62
CA TYR A 9 4.76 -4.43 10.04
C TYR A 9 4.59 -2.98 9.55
N GLU A 10 5.09 -2.00 10.29
CA GLU A 10 5.01 -0.59 9.96
C GLU A 10 5.74 -0.29 8.65
N ARG A 11 6.94 -0.84 8.46
CA ARG A 11 7.66 -0.70 7.18
C ARG A 11 7.00 -1.44 6.04
N LEU A 12 6.39 -2.58 6.29
CA LEU A 12 5.57 -3.26 5.30
C LEU A 12 4.42 -2.36 4.84
N THR A 13 3.70 -1.75 5.78
CA THR A 13 2.52 -0.94 5.47
C THR A 13 2.86 0.36 4.75
N GLU A 14 3.94 1.03 5.14
CA GLU A 14 4.44 2.23 4.45
C GLU A 14 4.83 1.92 3.01
N VAL A 15 5.63 0.87 2.78
CA VAL A 15 6.09 0.50 1.44
C VAL A 15 4.92 0.07 0.54
N ALA A 16 3.96 -0.67 1.08
CA ALA A 16 2.76 -1.04 0.33
C ALA A 16 1.92 0.20 -0.05
N ALA A 17 1.77 1.16 0.86
CA ALA A 17 1.05 2.40 0.59
C ALA A 17 1.77 3.27 -0.46
N GLU A 18 3.10 3.38 -0.40
CA GLU A 18 3.90 4.08 -1.42
C GLU A 18 3.71 3.49 -2.81
N ILE A 19 3.72 2.15 -2.93
CA ILE A 19 3.48 1.47 -4.22
C ILE A 19 2.09 1.81 -4.77
N ILE A 20 1.06 1.86 -3.91
CA ILE A 20 -0.30 2.22 -4.31
C ILE A 20 -0.36 3.69 -4.74
N ARG A 21 0.23 4.61 -3.96
CA ARG A 21 0.29 6.05 -4.28
C ARG A 21 0.97 6.27 -5.63
N ASP A 22 2.14 5.69 -5.84
CA ASP A 22 2.91 5.84 -7.08
C ASP A 22 2.12 5.31 -8.29
N ALA A 23 1.31 4.26 -8.12
CA ALA A 23 0.44 3.74 -9.17
C ALA A 23 -0.74 4.69 -9.48
N LEU A 24 -1.34 5.29 -8.45
CA LEU A 24 -2.40 6.30 -8.57
C LEU A 24 -1.90 7.59 -9.23
N GLU A 25 -0.71 8.07 -8.87
CA GLU A 25 -0.11 9.26 -9.48
C GLU A 25 0.17 9.05 -10.97
N LYS A 26 0.66 7.85 -11.35
CA LYS A 26 0.89 7.49 -12.76
C LYS A 26 -0.42 7.32 -13.54
N LYS A 27 -1.51 6.92 -12.87
CA LYS A 27 -2.82 6.71 -13.48
C LYS A 27 -3.93 7.11 -12.50
N PRO A 28 -4.38 8.38 -12.52
CA PRO A 28 -5.40 8.86 -11.58
C PRO A 28 -6.77 8.16 -11.69
N ASN A 29 -7.05 7.51 -12.82
CA ASN A 29 -8.26 6.71 -13.05
C ASN A 29 -8.00 5.19 -12.92
N LEU A 30 -6.98 4.79 -12.16
CA LEU A 30 -6.68 3.39 -11.89
C LEU A 30 -7.83 2.72 -11.16
N VAL A 31 -8.25 1.56 -11.65
CA VAL A 31 -9.21 0.70 -10.93
C VAL A 31 -8.43 -0.14 -9.92
N LEU A 32 -8.69 0.08 -8.63
CA LEU A 32 -8.03 -0.62 -7.53
C LEU A 32 -8.93 -1.73 -6.97
N GLY A 33 -8.39 -2.95 -6.88
CA GLY A 33 -9.00 -4.04 -6.11
C GLY A 33 -8.50 -3.97 -4.67
N LEU A 34 -9.41 -3.70 -3.72
CA LEU A 34 -9.06 -3.53 -2.31
C LEU A 34 -9.39 -4.78 -1.49
N ALA A 35 -8.47 -5.16 -0.61
CA ALA A 35 -8.63 -6.27 0.32
C ALA A 35 -9.22 -5.81 1.66
N THR A 36 -9.73 -6.76 2.44
CA THR A 36 -10.18 -6.56 3.82
C THR A 36 -9.38 -7.46 4.77
N GLY A 37 -9.70 -7.42 6.08
CA GLY A 37 -8.97 -8.13 7.12
C GLY A 37 -8.01 -7.20 7.88
N SER A 38 -7.24 -7.76 8.83
CA SER A 38 -6.35 -6.97 9.68
C SER A 38 -5.08 -6.50 8.98
N THR A 39 -4.53 -7.30 8.05
CA THR A 39 -3.28 -6.99 7.34
C THR A 39 -3.31 -5.68 6.53
N PRO A 40 -4.36 -5.34 5.76
CA PRO A 40 -4.36 -4.09 4.99
C PRO A 40 -4.73 -2.84 5.81
N ILE A 41 -5.12 -2.96 7.10
CA ILE A 41 -5.54 -1.80 7.91
C ILE A 41 -4.44 -0.74 7.95
N GLY A 42 -3.21 -1.12 8.30
CA GLY A 42 -2.10 -0.16 8.40
C GLY A 42 -1.67 0.39 7.04
N VAL A 43 -1.89 -0.36 5.95
CA VAL A 43 -1.66 0.13 4.58
C VAL A 43 -2.61 1.28 4.27
N TYR A 44 -3.89 1.14 4.60
CA TYR A 44 -4.88 2.19 4.36
C TYR A 44 -4.70 3.41 5.27
N GLU A 45 -4.31 3.20 6.53
CA GLU A 45 -3.97 4.29 7.45
C GLU A 45 -2.77 5.09 6.92
N ALA A 46 -1.70 4.42 6.49
CA ALA A 46 -0.54 5.07 5.89
C ALA A 46 -0.90 5.81 4.59
N LEU A 47 -1.67 5.19 3.71
CA LEU A 47 -2.10 5.80 2.45
C LEU A 47 -2.94 7.07 2.66
N GLY A 48 -3.78 7.10 3.69
CA GLY A 48 -4.59 8.27 4.03
C GLY A 48 -3.81 9.45 4.62
N GLN A 49 -2.55 9.24 5.01
CA GLN A 49 -1.66 10.28 5.56
C GLN A 49 -0.64 10.80 4.53
N MET A 50 -0.56 10.18 3.34
CA MET A 50 0.30 10.59 2.23
C MET A 50 -0.39 11.66 1.38
#